data_AF-A0A1N7DVK9-F1
#
_entry.id   AF-A0A1N7DVK9-F1
#
_cell.length_a   1.000
_cell.length_b   1.000
_cell.length_c   1.000
_cell.angle_alpha   90.00
_cell.angle_beta   90.00
_cell.angle_gamma   90.00
#
_symmetry.space_group_name_H-M   'P 1'
#
loop_
_entity.id
_entity.type
_entity.pdbx_description
1 polymer ?
#
loop_
_entity_poly.entity_id
_entity_poly.type
_entity_poly.pdbx_seq_one_letter_code
_entity_poly.pdbx_strand_id
1 'polypeptide(L)' 'MTHSLVHIGLFVVFGVVLVPVYVMLAGWFLGKPRDFRTAFIGLGAILGSIIVLIIGTAIAGAAIGVLMNF' A
#
# COMPACT_ATOMS: atom_id res chain seq x y z
N MET A 1 7.23 23.62 21.45
CA MET A 1 7.67 22.86 20.25
C MET A 1 6.44 22.58 19.42
N THR A 2 6.16 23.39 18.40
CA THR A 2 5.03 23.14 17.50
C THR A 2 5.42 21.99 16.59
N HIS A 3 4.91 20.79 16.86
CA HIS A 3 5.00 19.67 15.93
C HIS A 3 4.30 20.10 14.63
N SER A 4 5.07 20.45 13.60
CA SER A 4 4.52 20.65 12.28
C SER A 4 3.97 19.31 11.83
N LEU A 5 2.66 19.13 11.92
CA LEU A 5 1.91 17.91 11.55
C LEU A 5 2.11 17.48 10.09
N VAL A 6 2.83 18.30 9.32
CA VAL A 6 2.99 18.28 7.88
C VAL A 6 4.49 18.13 7.59
N HIS A 7 4.95 16.89 7.50
CA HIS A 7 6.32 16.56 7.11
C HIS A 7 6.46 16.61 5.60
N ILE A 8 7.39 17.42 5.07
CA ILE A 8 7.63 17.55 3.62
C ILE A 8 7.87 16.18 2.95
N GLY A 9 8.55 15.26 3.64
CA GLY A 9 8.79 13.90 3.15
C GLY A 9 7.51 13.13 2.86
N LEU A 10 6.43 13.34 3.62
CA LEU A 10 5.13 12.72 3.36
C LEU A 10 4.59 13.15 1.99
N PHE A 11 4.64 14.44 1.69
CA PHE A 11 4.17 14.98 0.41
C PHE A 11 5.03 14.51 -0.76
N VAL A 12 6.33 14.32 -0.56
CA VAL A 12 7.21 13.78 -1.60
C VAL A 12 6.88 12.31 -1.89
N VAL A 13 6.70 11.49 -0.86
CA VAL A 13 6.35 10.06 -1.03
C VAL A 13 4.98 9.93 -1.71
N PHE A 14 3.96 10.58 -1.17
CA PHE A 14 2.61 10.48 -1.71
C PHE A 14 2.43 11.25 -3.01
N GLY A 15 3.17 12.33 -3.25
CA GLY A 15 3.00 13.19 -4.41
C GLY A 15 3.89 12.87 -5.60
N VAL A 16 5.10 12.34 -5.38
CA VAL A 16 6.10 12.09 -6.44
C VAL A 16 6.38 10.60 -6.59
N VAL A 17 6.68 9.91 -5.48
CA VAL A 17 7.07 8.50 -5.54
C VAL A 17 5.90 7.60 -5.94
N LEU A 18 4.69 7.90 -5.47
CA LEU A 18 3.49 7.12 -5.80
C LEU A 18 2.84 7.47 -7.14
N VAL A 19 3.32 8.50 -7.85
CA VAL A 19 2.81 8.90 -9.18
C VAL A 19 2.64 7.72 -10.15
N PRO A 20 3.64 6.85 -10.40
CA PRO A 20 3.48 5.74 -11.32
C PRO A 20 2.35 4.78 -10.91
N VAL A 21 2.12 4.58 -9.60
CA VAL A 21 1.03 3.73 -9.11
C VAL A 21 -0.32 4.38 -9.40
N TYR A 22 -0.46 5.69 -9.19
CA TYR A 22 -1.69 6.39 -9.54
C TYR A 22 -1.96 6.36 -11.05
N VAL A 23 -0.93 6.54 -11.88
CA VAL A 23 -1.06 6.45 -13.34
C VAL A 23 -1.46 5.05 -13.77
N MET A 24 -0.87 4.01 -13.18
CA MET A 24 -1.25 2.62 -13.46
C MET A 24 -2.71 2.35 -13.09
N LEU A 25 -3.12 2.73 -11.88
CA LEU A 25 -4.51 2.56 -11.41
C LEU A 25 -5.48 3.36 -12.29
N ALA A 26 -5.17 4.61 -12.60
CA ALA A 26 -5.95 5.43 -13.51
C ALA A 26 -6.03 4.77 -14.90
N GLY A 27 -4.93 4.19 -15.39
CA GLY A 27 -4.88 3.46 -16.65
C GLY A 27 -5.81 2.25 -16.69
N TRP A 28 -5.92 1.49 -15.60
CA TRP A 28 -6.84 0.35 -15.52
C TRP A 28 -8.31 0.75 -15.61
N PHE A 29 -8.69 1.91 -15.05
CA PHE A 29 -10.08 2.37 -15.05
C PHE A 29 -10.45 3.31 -16.19
N LEU A 30 -9.50 4.07 -16.72
CA LEU A 30 -9.74 5.10 -17.73
C LEU A 30 -9.34 4.65 -19.13
N GLY A 31 -8.38 3.71 -19.25
CA GLY A 31 -7.88 3.17 -20.52
C GLY A 31 -8.95 2.47 -21.36
N LYS A 32 -8.72 2.45 -22.68
CA LYS A 32 -9.56 1.74 -23.68
C LYS A 32 -8.73 0.66 -24.38
N PRO A 33 -9.29 -0.53 -24.66
CA PRO A 33 -10.61 -1.01 -24.24
C PRO A 33 -10.67 -1.23 -22.73
N ARG A 34 -11.81 -0.89 -22.11
CA ARG A 34 -11.98 -0.91 -20.65
C ARG A 34 -12.51 -2.26 -20.20
N ASP A 35 -11.74 -2.98 -19.40
CA ASP A 35 -12.20 -4.19 -18.71
C ASP A 35 -12.08 -4.04 -17.19
N PHE A 36 -13.23 -3.75 -16.56
CA PHE A 36 -13.32 -3.61 -15.12
C PHE A 36 -12.97 -4.91 -14.38
N ARG A 37 -13.20 -6.07 -14.98
CA ARG A 37 -12.89 -7.36 -14.35
C ARG A 37 -11.40 -7.48 -14.09
N THR A 38 -10.60 -7.21 -15.12
CA THR A 38 -9.14 -7.21 -15.02
C THR A 38 -8.65 -6.14 -14.02
N ALA A 39 -9.23 -4.94 -14.04
CA ALA A 39 -8.89 -3.88 -13.09
C ALA A 39 -9.14 -4.29 -11.63
N PHE A 40 -10.29 -4.90 -11.32
CA PHE A 40 -10.62 -5.36 -9.98
C PHE A 40 -9.76 -6.54 -9.52
N ILE A 41 -9.39 -7.45 -10.42
CA ILE A 41 -8.45 -8.54 -10.10
C ILE A 41 -7.09 -7.95 -9.70
N GLY A 42 -6.57 -6.98 -10.48
CA GLY A 42 -5.33 -6.30 -10.16
C GLY A 42 -5.38 -5.57 -8.82
N LEU A 43 -6.47 -4.85 -8.55
CA LEU A 43 -6.69 -4.18 -7.27
C LEU A 43 -6.78 -5.15 -6.09
N GLY A 44 -7.50 -6.26 -6.27
CA GLY A 44 -7.60 -7.32 -5.28
C GLY A 44 -6.25 -7.94 -4.96
N ALA A 45 -5.39 -8.15 -5.97
CA ALA A 45 -4.04 -8.65 -5.76
C ALA A 45 -3.17 -7.67 -4.96
N ILE A 46 -3.21 -6.36 -5.28
CA ILE A 46 -2.45 -5.33 -4.54
C ILE A 46 -2.92 -5.27 -3.09
N LEU A 47 -4.22 -5.12 -2.85
CA LEU A 47 -4.77 -5.04 -1.50
C LEU A 47 -4.51 -6.33 -0.71
N GLY A 48 -4.71 -7.49 -1.34
CA GLY A 48 -4.41 -8.79 -0.74
C GLY A 48 -2.95 -8.90 -0.32
N SER A 49 -2.00 -8.48 -1.17
CA SER A 49 -0.57 -8.52 -0.82
C SER A 49 -0.21 -7.60 0.34
N ILE A 50 -0.79 -6.40 0.41
CA ILE A 50 -0.59 -5.45 1.53
C ILE A 50 -1.15 -6.05 2.83
N ILE A 51 -2.35 -6.63 2.78
CA ILE A 51 -2.97 -7.27 3.94
C ILE A 51 -2.12 -8.44 4.43
N VAL A 52 -1.65 -9.31 3.52
CA VAL A 52 -0.77 -10.43 3.85
C VAL A 52 0.54 -9.95 4.45
N LEU A 53 1.13 -8.88 3.93
CA LEU A 53 2.34 -8.29 4.49
C LEU A 53 2.11 -7.80 5.93
N ILE A 54 1.05 -7.05 6.18
CA ILE A 54 0.74 -6.49 7.50
C ILE A 54 0.42 -7.60 8.49
N ILE A 55 -0.46 -8.53 8.14
CA ILE A 55 -0.83 -9.64 9.02
C ILE A 55 0.37 -10.55 9.26
N GLY A 56 1.11 -10.89 8.20
CA GLY A 56 2.30 -11.74 8.29
C GLY A 56 3.37 -11.13 9.20
N THR A 57 3.65 -9.84 9.06
CA THR A 57 4.61 -9.14 9.93
C THR A 57 4.10 -8.98 11.36
N ALA A 58 2.80 -8.74 11.56
CA ALA A 58 2.20 -8.71 12.89
C ALA A 58 2.29 -10.08 13.60
N ILE A 59 1.98 -11.17 12.90
CA ILE A 59 2.10 -12.53 13.43
C ILE A 59 3.56 -12.87 13.72
N ALA A 60 4.48 -12.55 12.80
CA ALA A 60 5.90 -12.80 13.00
C ALA A 60 6.43 -12.04 14.22
N GLY A 61 6.06 -10.77 14.37
CA GLY A 61 6.39 -9.96 15.54
C GLY A 61 5.85 -10.55 16.84
N ALA A 62 4.58 -10.97 16.84
CA ALA A 62 3.97 -11.62 18.01
C ALA A 62 4.65 -12.96 18.36
N ALA A 63 4.97 -13.78 17.35
CA ALA A 63 5.66 -15.05 17.53
C ALA A 63 7.07 -14.85 18.11
N ILE A 64 7.81 -13.85 17.63
CA ILE A 64 9.11 -13.48 18.18
C ILE A 64 8.97 -13.03 19.64
N GLY A 65 7.98 -12.20 19.96
CA GLY A 65 7.72 -11.76 21.34
C GLY A 65 7.44 -12.94 22.28
N VAL A 66 6.59 -13.88 21.86
CA VAL A 66 6.29 -15.11 22.63
C VAL A 66 7.54 -15.98 22.80
N LEU A 67 8.35 -16.13 21.75
CA LEU A 67 9.58 -16.92 21.79
C LEU A 67 10.64 -16.32 22.71
N MET A 68 10.74 -14.99 22.74
CA MET A 68 11.77 -14.28 23.50
C MET A 68 11.41 -14.03 24.98
N ASN A 69 10.14 -14.21 25.37
CA ASN A 69 9.64 -14.13 26.75
C ASN A 69 10.16 -12.91 27.55
N PHE A 70 9.96 -11.72 27.00
CA PHE A 70 9.90 -10.44 27.71
C PHE A 70 8.71 -9.61 27.21
#